data_AF-A0A954CIY9-F1
#
_entry.id   AF-A0A954CIY9-F1
#
_cell.length_a   1.000
_cell.length_b   1.000
_cell.length_c   1.000
_cell.angle_alpha   90.00
_cell.angle_beta   90.00
_cell.angle_gamma   90.00
#
_symmetry.space_group_name_H-M   'P 1'
#
loop_
_entity.id
_entity.type
_entity.pdbx_description
1 polymer ?
#
loop_
_entity_poly.entity_id
_entity_poly.type
_entity_poly.pdbx_seq_one_letter_code
_entity_poly.pdbx_strand_id
1 'polypeptide(L)'
;ALKFLEEWRDIHGGLGRIMVCQLALATHKKTTKASVRKSLKTWLELRHELDIVRDYPITHYHKRFNNAAYYWLFGHYFALRAANFNGKGKVEDEARETILAVLMQDKEKDGTWLGHHSFGPLCGTAQALMIFGEFDAPWRLPHGAGPKEKPITPSESRE
;
A
#
# COMPACT_ATOMS: atom_id res chain seq x y z
N ALA A 1 9.22 -11.88 27.65
CA ALA A 1 8.54 -12.11 26.35
C ALA A 1 8.43 -10.84 25.49
N LEU A 2 8.18 -9.64 26.03
CA LEU A 2 7.99 -8.41 25.23
C LEU A 2 9.27 -7.63 24.86
N LYS A 3 10.38 -7.82 25.59
CA LYS A 3 11.67 -7.13 25.31
C LYS A 3 12.41 -7.65 24.07
N PHE A 4 12.09 -8.85 23.59
CA PHE A 4 12.77 -9.46 22.43
C PHE A 4 12.25 -8.98 21.06
N LEU A 5 11.21 -8.14 21.03
CA LEU A 5 10.68 -7.57 19.77
C LEU A 5 11.25 -6.18 19.45
N GLU A 6 11.99 -5.56 20.37
CA GLU A 6 12.60 -4.23 20.17
C GLU A 6 13.95 -4.29 19.44
N GLU A 7 14.67 -5.40 19.57
CA GLU A 7 15.95 -5.62 18.89
C GLU A 7 15.72 -6.30 17.54
N TRP A 8 15.62 -5.48 16.49
CA TRP A 8 15.64 -5.90 15.09
C TRP A 8 14.66 -7.03 14.72
N ARG A 9 13.36 -6.69 14.65
CA ARG A 9 12.52 -7.31 13.61
C ARG A 9 13.27 -7.14 12.30
N ASP A 10 13.49 -8.22 11.55
CA ASP A 10 14.06 -8.17 10.22
C ASP A 10 13.15 -7.31 9.31
N ILE A 11 13.35 -5.99 9.34
CA ILE A 11 12.54 -5.02 8.59
C ILE A 11 12.69 -5.31 7.11
N HIS A 12 13.86 -5.77 6.68
CA HIS A 12 14.08 -6.24 5.32
C HIS A 12 13.12 -7.37 5.01
N GLY A 13 13.06 -8.44 5.81
CA GLY A 13 12.13 -9.58 5.62
C GLY A 13 10.62 -9.27 5.73
N GLY A 14 10.26 -8.06 6.15
CA GLY A 14 8.87 -7.65 6.40
C GLY A 14 8.40 -6.49 5.54
N LEU A 15 9.23 -5.92 4.67
CA LEU A 15 9.02 -4.58 4.12
C LEU A 15 7.68 -4.40 3.39
N GLY A 16 7.23 -5.38 2.60
CA GLY A 16 5.92 -5.34 1.91
C GLY A 16 4.69 -5.46 2.82
N ARG A 17 4.87 -5.80 4.10
CA ARG A 17 3.79 -6.15 5.05
C ARG A 17 3.95 -5.48 6.42
N ILE A 18 5.04 -4.76 6.67
CA ILE A 18 5.32 -4.18 7.97
C ILE A 18 4.27 -3.15 8.38
N MET A 19 3.78 -2.35 7.44
CA MET A 19 2.81 -1.28 7.72
C MET A 19 1.44 -1.80 8.14
N VAL A 20 0.95 -2.90 7.55
CA VAL A 20 -0.31 -3.52 8.00
C VAL A 20 -0.17 -4.03 9.44
N CYS A 21 0.97 -4.65 9.77
CA CYS A 21 1.22 -5.12 11.13
C CYS A 21 1.32 -3.97 12.13
N GLN A 22 2.00 -2.87 11.78
CA GLN A 22 2.12 -1.69 12.64
C GLN A 22 0.76 -1.03 12.89
N LEU A 23 -0.07 -0.89 11.84
CA LEU A 23 -1.43 -0.37 11.96
C LEU A 23 -2.33 -1.26 12.81
N ALA A 24 -2.23 -2.59 12.66
CA ALA A 24 -2.98 -3.53 13.49
C ALA A 24 -2.58 -3.40 14.97
N LEU A 25 -1.27 -3.37 15.27
CA LEU A 25 -0.78 -3.16 16.63
C LEU A 25 -1.24 -1.81 17.20
N ALA A 26 -1.25 -0.74 16.39
CA ALA A 26 -1.65 0.58 16.83
C ALA A 26 -3.15 0.63 17.13
N THR A 27 -3.98 0.02 16.27
CA THR A 27 -5.43 -0.13 16.48
C THR A 27 -5.74 -0.84 17.79
N HIS A 28 -4.95 -1.85 18.15
CA HIS A 28 -5.07 -2.57 19.42
C HIS A 28 -4.31 -1.92 20.59
N LYS A 29 -3.83 -0.69 20.45
CA LYS A 29 -3.08 0.06 21.47
C LYS A 29 -1.85 -0.70 22.00
N LYS A 30 -1.24 -1.54 21.16
CA LYS A 30 -0.01 -2.30 21.45
C LYS A 30 1.25 -1.59 20.93
N THR A 31 1.08 -0.50 20.19
CA THR A 31 2.18 0.40 19.78
C THR A 31 1.66 1.85 19.71
N THR A 32 2.55 2.81 19.48
CA THR A 32 2.26 4.24 19.47
C THR A 32 2.30 4.82 18.05
N LYS A 33 1.68 5.99 17.82
CA LYS A 33 1.85 6.76 16.58
C LYS A 33 3.31 7.07 16.26
N ALA A 34 4.12 7.36 17.28
CA ALA A 34 5.55 7.58 17.11
C ALA A 34 6.28 6.33 16.58
N SER A 35 5.90 5.14 17.05
CA SER A 35 6.44 3.87 16.52
C SER A 35 6.01 3.63 15.07
N VAL A 36 4.74 3.86 14.74
CA VAL A 36 4.23 3.78 13.35
C VAL A 36 5.01 4.73 12.44
N ARG A 37 5.21 5.98 12.86
CA ARG A 37 6.01 6.98 12.13
C ARG A 37 7.45 6.52 11.92
N LYS A 38 8.09 5.98 12.97
CA LYS A 38 9.45 5.44 12.88
C LYS A 38 9.52 4.33 11.84
N SER A 39 8.58 3.39 11.86
CA SER A 39 8.52 2.31 10.88
C SER A 39 8.20 2.81 9.46
N LEU A 40 7.36 3.83 9.30
CA LEU A 40 7.07 4.45 7.99
C LEU A 40 8.31 5.13 7.42
N LYS A 41 9.09 5.84 8.26
CA LYS A 41 10.37 6.41 7.86
C LYS A 41 11.34 5.33 7.37
N THR A 42 11.49 4.24 8.12
CA THR A 42 12.36 3.14 7.68
C THR A 42 11.84 2.46 6.41
N TRP A 43 10.52 2.36 6.25
CA TRP A 43 9.94 1.86 5.01
C TRP A 43 10.33 2.74 3.83
N LEU A 44 10.24 4.07 3.95
CA LEU A 44 10.69 5.02 2.91
C LEU A 44 12.16 4.84 2.55
N GLU A 45 13.03 4.76 3.55
CA GLU A 45 14.48 4.56 3.36
C GLU A 45 14.80 3.27 2.58
N LEU A 46 14.01 2.20 2.79
CA LEU A 46 14.25 0.89 2.21
C LEU A 46 13.33 0.55 1.03
N ARG A 47 12.36 1.40 0.70
CA ARG A 47 11.27 1.08 -0.24
C ARG A 47 11.77 0.62 -1.62
N HIS A 48 12.89 1.17 -2.08
CA HIS A 48 13.50 0.81 -3.35
C HIS A 48 13.86 -0.68 -3.45
N GLU A 49 14.12 -1.36 -2.32
CA GLU A 49 14.35 -2.80 -2.30
C GLU A 49 13.11 -3.61 -2.74
N LEU A 50 11.90 -3.05 -2.59
CA LEU A 50 10.68 -3.68 -3.12
C LEU A 50 10.69 -3.65 -4.66
N ASP A 51 11.18 -2.58 -5.27
CA ASP A 51 11.23 -2.44 -6.73
C ASP A 51 12.25 -3.43 -7.34
N ILE A 52 13.39 -3.62 -6.69
CA ILE A 52 14.48 -4.48 -7.16
C ILE A 52 14.06 -5.95 -7.27
N VAL A 53 13.21 -6.41 -6.36
CA VAL A 53 12.92 -7.85 -6.21
C VAL A 53 11.45 -8.21 -6.48
N ARG A 54 10.64 -7.22 -6.89
CA ARG A 54 9.21 -7.37 -7.19
C ARG A 54 8.96 -8.54 -8.13
N ASP A 55 9.66 -8.60 -9.26
CA ASP A 55 9.37 -9.57 -10.32
C ASP A 55 10.21 -10.85 -10.24
N TYR A 56 10.89 -11.09 -9.11
CA TYR A 56 11.72 -12.27 -8.96
C TYR A 56 10.86 -13.53 -8.72
N PRO A 57 10.96 -14.58 -9.55
CA PRO A 57 10.05 -15.73 -9.50
C PRO A 57 10.21 -16.64 -8.26
N ILE A 58 11.21 -16.37 -7.42
CA ILE A 58 11.63 -17.24 -6.31
C ILE A 58 11.88 -16.37 -5.07
N THR A 59 10.80 -15.84 -4.50
CA THR A 59 10.81 -14.78 -3.48
C THR A 59 11.28 -15.25 -2.08
N HIS A 60 11.48 -16.55 -1.86
CA HIS A 60 11.80 -17.10 -0.54
C HIS A 60 13.20 -17.73 -0.39
N TYR A 61 14.00 -17.79 -1.47
CA TYR A 61 15.25 -18.57 -1.44
C TYR A 61 16.52 -17.74 -1.22
N HIS A 62 16.44 -16.41 -1.35
CA HIS A 62 17.56 -15.52 -1.09
C HIS A 62 17.20 -14.54 0.02
N LYS A 63 18.13 -14.25 0.93
CA LYS A 63 17.91 -13.34 2.06
C LYS A 63 17.41 -11.96 1.62
N ARG A 64 17.86 -11.49 0.45
CA ARG A 64 17.40 -10.22 -0.16
C ARG A 64 15.93 -10.24 -0.61
N PHE A 65 15.39 -11.41 -0.96
CA PHE A 65 14.03 -11.58 -1.48
C PHE A 65 12.98 -11.78 -0.38
N ASN A 66 13.42 -11.99 0.86
CA ASN A 66 12.52 -12.15 1.99
C ASN A 66 11.67 -10.92 2.30
N ASN A 67 11.85 -9.80 1.60
CA ASN A 67 11.13 -8.55 1.84
C ASN A 67 9.65 -8.53 1.44
N ALA A 68 9.17 -9.65 0.90
CA ALA A 68 7.81 -9.85 0.49
C ALA A 68 7.36 -8.84 -0.59
N ALA A 69 8.25 -8.52 -1.54
CA ALA A 69 7.98 -7.62 -2.65
C ALA A 69 6.83 -8.06 -3.56
N TYR A 70 6.42 -9.33 -3.53
CA TYR A 70 5.19 -9.77 -4.19
C TYR A 70 3.92 -9.10 -3.62
N TYR A 71 4.00 -8.46 -2.45
CA TYR A 71 2.98 -7.57 -1.92
C TYR A 71 3.23 -6.10 -2.29
N TRP A 72 3.81 -5.78 -3.45
CA TRP A 72 4.26 -4.43 -3.77
C TRP A 72 3.18 -3.35 -3.59
N LEU A 73 2.06 -3.44 -4.32
CA LEU A 73 0.94 -2.47 -4.17
C LEU A 73 0.28 -2.56 -2.80
N PHE A 74 0.16 -3.76 -2.22
CA PHE A 74 -0.36 -3.96 -0.88
C PHE A 74 0.47 -3.21 0.19
N GLY A 75 1.79 -3.26 0.07
CA GLY A 75 2.72 -2.54 0.94
C GLY A 75 2.55 -1.03 0.82
N HIS A 76 2.45 -0.51 -0.40
CA HIS A 76 2.18 0.91 -0.66
C HIS A 76 0.83 1.36 -0.09
N TYR A 77 -0.22 0.55 -0.24
CA TYR A 77 -1.53 0.82 0.35
C TYR A 77 -1.45 1.00 1.87
N PHE A 78 -0.83 0.06 2.58
CA PHE A 78 -0.72 0.18 4.03
C PHE A 78 0.28 1.24 4.49
N ALA A 79 1.30 1.56 3.69
CA ALA A 79 2.18 2.71 3.96
C ALA A 79 1.41 4.03 3.88
N LEU A 80 0.54 4.21 2.87
CA LEU A 80 -0.33 5.38 2.78
C LEU A 80 -1.31 5.47 3.94
N ARG A 81 -1.93 4.35 4.33
CA ARG A 81 -2.80 4.30 5.51
C ARG A 81 -2.05 4.61 6.80
N ALA A 82 -0.78 4.21 6.92
CA ALA A 82 0.07 4.57 8.06
C ALA A 82 0.38 6.07 8.09
N ALA A 83 0.64 6.69 6.93
CA ALA A 83 0.79 8.14 6.82
C ALA A 83 -0.50 8.86 7.25
N ASN A 84 -1.66 8.42 6.76
CA ASN A 84 -2.97 8.97 7.12
C ASN A 84 -3.30 8.80 8.61
N PHE A 85 -2.97 7.65 9.20
CA PHE A 85 -3.15 7.40 10.64
C PHE A 85 -2.34 8.37 11.51
N ASN A 86 -1.11 8.69 11.11
CA ASN A 86 -0.25 9.64 11.82
C ASN A 86 -0.66 11.10 11.60
N GLY A 87 -1.31 11.42 10.48
CA GLY A 87 -1.79 12.75 10.14
C GLY A 87 -0.77 13.54 9.31
N LYS A 88 -0.55 14.81 9.68
CA LYS A 88 0.40 15.71 9.00
C LYS A 88 1.82 15.55 9.58
N GLY A 89 2.82 15.74 8.74
CA GLY A 89 4.23 15.72 9.13
C GLY A 89 5.13 15.36 7.97
N LYS A 90 6.40 15.76 8.04
CA LYS A 90 7.37 15.60 6.94
C LYS A 90 7.46 14.16 6.40
N VAL A 91 7.51 13.16 7.30
CA VAL A 91 7.58 11.74 6.92
C VAL A 91 6.28 11.28 6.26
N GLU A 92 5.14 11.72 6.79
CA GLU A 92 3.84 11.38 6.25
C GLU A 92 3.61 12.02 4.86
N ASP A 93 4.06 13.26 4.68
CA ASP A 93 3.95 13.99 3.42
C ASP A 93 4.88 13.39 2.36
N GLU A 94 6.13 13.06 2.72
CA GLU A 94 7.07 12.34 1.86
C GLU A 94 6.54 10.96 1.44
N ALA A 95 5.86 10.24 2.35
CA ALA A 95 5.21 8.98 2.02
C ALA A 95 4.10 9.16 0.99
N ARG A 96 3.23 10.17 1.14
CA ARG A 96 2.16 10.46 0.18
C ARG A 96 2.72 10.79 -1.19
N GLU A 97 3.71 11.68 -1.25
CA GLU A 97 4.37 12.09 -2.50
C GLU A 97 5.05 10.90 -3.19
N THR A 98 5.81 10.12 -2.43
CA THR A 98 6.50 8.92 -2.94
C THR A 98 5.49 7.93 -3.52
N ILE A 99 4.44 7.60 -2.79
CA ILE A 99 3.44 6.60 -3.23
C ILE A 99 2.69 7.10 -4.46
N LEU A 100 2.34 8.38 -4.53
CA LEU A 100 1.70 8.96 -5.71
C LEU A 100 2.64 8.89 -6.94
N ALA A 101 3.89 9.30 -6.79
CA ALA A 101 4.88 9.28 -7.88
C ALA A 101 5.03 7.87 -8.46
N VAL A 102 5.02 6.87 -7.59
CA VAL A 102 5.14 5.45 -7.95
C VAL A 102 3.96 4.95 -8.76
N LEU A 103 2.74 5.23 -8.30
CA LEU A 103 1.54 4.86 -9.06
C LEU A 103 1.53 5.51 -10.44
N MET A 104 2.01 6.75 -10.54
CA MET A 104 2.05 7.44 -11.82
C MET A 104 3.13 6.90 -12.76
N GLN A 105 4.25 6.40 -12.23
CA GLN A 105 5.35 5.83 -13.01
C GLN A 105 5.09 4.39 -13.47
N ASP A 106 4.42 3.58 -12.65
CA ASP A 106 4.22 2.14 -12.89
C ASP A 106 2.89 1.82 -13.59
N LYS A 107 2.21 2.84 -14.14
CA LYS A 107 0.97 2.68 -14.89
C LYS A 107 1.26 2.17 -16.30
N GLU A 108 0.58 1.10 -16.70
CA GLU A 108 0.66 0.55 -18.05
C GLU A 108 0.02 1.47 -19.10
N LYS A 109 0.33 1.23 -20.38
CA LYS A 109 -0.21 2.03 -21.50
C LYS A 109 -1.74 1.99 -21.60
N ASP A 110 -2.35 0.87 -21.22
CA ASP A 110 -3.80 0.68 -21.19
C ASP A 110 -4.46 1.26 -19.93
N GLY A 111 -3.65 1.82 -19.01
CA GLY A 111 -4.12 2.40 -17.75
C GLY A 111 -4.28 1.38 -16.62
N THR A 112 -3.85 0.13 -16.80
CA THR A 112 -3.80 -0.85 -15.71
C THR A 112 -2.56 -0.70 -14.84
N TRP A 113 -2.55 -1.39 -13.70
CA TRP A 113 -1.38 -1.53 -12.82
C TRP A 113 -1.08 -2.99 -12.56
N LEU A 114 0.20 -3.33 -12.43
CA LEU A 114 0.67 -4.66 -12.11
C LEU A 114 1.44 -4.65 -10.78
N GLY A 115 0.89 -5.27 -9.74
CA GLY A 115 1.60 -5.41 -8.46
C GLY A 115 2.67 -6.50 -8.47
N HIS A 116 2.38 -7.62 -9.13
CA HIS A 116 3.30 -8.75 -9.33
C HIS A 116 2.77 -9.59 -10.51
N HIS A 117 3.65 -10.08 -11.37
CA HIS A 117 3.27 -10.82 -12.58
C HIS A 117 2.34 -12.02 -12.29
N SER A 118 2.53 -12.74 -11.17
CA SER A 118 1.69 -13.90 -10.81
C SER A 118 0.23 -13.58 -10.46
N PHE A 119 -0.12 -12.33 -10.16
CA PHE A 119 -1.50 -11.94 -9.79
C PHE A 119 -2.29 -11.29 -10.92
N GLY A 120 -1.61 -10.93 -12.01
CA GLY A 120 -2.22 -10.29 -13.18
C GLY A 120 -2.67 -8.84 -12.96
N PRO A 121 -3.03 -8.14 -14.05
CA PRO A 121 -3.28 -6.70 -14.03
C PRO A 121 -4.60 -6.32 -13.35
N LEU A 122 -5.61 -7.19 -13.31
CA LEU A 122 -6.88 -6.88 -12.65
C LEU A 122 -6.71 -6.76 -11.12
N CYS A 123 -5.93 -7.66 -10.52
CA CYS A 123 -5.60 -7.59 -9.10
C CYS A 123 -4.79 -6.32 -8.79
N GLY A 124 -3.77 -6.03 -9.60
CA GLY A 124 -2.96 -4.82 -9.43
C GLY A 124 -3.77 -3.54 -9.60
N THR A 125 -4.61 -3.46 -10.63
CA THR A 125 -5.49 -2.31 -10.87
C THR A 125 -6.45 -2.08 -9.70
N ALA A 126 -7.09 -3.14 -9.18
CA ALA A 126 -7.96 -3.01 -8.01
C ALA A 126 -7.20 -2.46 -6.79
N GLN A 127 -5.98 -2.94 -6.54
CA GLN A 127 -5.14 -2.43 -5.46
C GLN A 127 -4.71 -0.97 -5.68
N ALA A 128 -4.31 -0.60 -6.90
CA ALA A 128 -3.95 0.78 -7.25
C ALA A 128 -5.13 1.75 -7.01
N LEU A 129 -6.34 1.36 -7.40
CA LEU A 129 -7.56 2.13 -7.15
C LEU A 129 -7.85 2.28 -5.65
N MET A 130 -7.60 1.25 -4.84
CA MET A 130 -7.69 1.37 -3.38
C MET A 130 -6.69 2.39 -2.84
N ILE A 131 -5.46 2.44 -3.36
CA ILE A 131 -4.46 3.43 -2.95
C ILE A 131 -4.88 4.84 -3.36
N PHE A 132 -5.35 5.04 -4.60
CA PHE A 132 -5.93 6.32 -5.01
C PHE A 132 -7.09 6.75 -4.09
N GLY A 133 -7.92 5.80 -3.66
CA GLY A 133 -8.98 5.97 -2.68
C GLY A 133 -8.53 6.28 -1.26
N GLU A 134 -7.23 6.31 -0.95
CA GLU A 134 -6.72 6.75 0.36
C GLU A 134 -6.17 8.18 0.32
N PHE A 135 -5.99 8.77 -0.86
CA PHE A 135 -5.63 10.18 -0.96
C PHE A 135 -6.84 11.08 -0.70
N ASP A 136 -6.58 12.22 -0.05
CA ASP A 136 -7.47 13.36 0.03
C ASP A 136 -7.05 14.35 -1.06
N ALA A 137 -7.70 14.27 -2.21
CA ALA A 137 -7.28 15.00 -3.40
C ALA A 137 -8.47 15.47 -4.25
N PRO A 138 -8.32 16.59 -5.00
CA PRO A 138 -9.44 17.20 -5.75
C PRO A 138 -10.05 16.30 -6.83
N TRP A 139 -9.29 15.34 -7.35
CA TRP A 139 -9.77 14.37 -8.34
C TRP A 139 -10.64 13.27 -7.75
N ARG A 140 -10.77 13.21 -6.42
CA ARG A 140 -11.66 12.28 -5.75
C ARG A 140 -13.03 12.91 -5.59
N LEU A 141 -14.03 12.29 -6.21
CA LEU A 141 -15.43 12.63 -5.91
C LEU A 141 -15.70 12.38 -4.42
N PRO A 142 -16.45 13.25 -3.74
CA PRO A 142 -16.90 12.99 -2.37
C PRO A 142 -17.54 11.61 -2.28
N HIS A 143 -17.34 10.90 -1.16
CA HIS A 143 -17.99 9.60 -0.96
C HIS A 143 -19.51 9.77 -1.05
N GLY A 144 -20.16 9.08 -1.99
CA GLY A 144 -21.60 9.23 -2.27
C GLY A 144 -21.97 10.30 -3.32
N ALA A 145 -20.99 11.00 -3.90
CA ALA A 145 -21.20 11.92 -5.02
C ALA A 145 -21.09 11.26 -6.40
N GLY A 146 -21.03 9.93 -6.45
CA GLY A 146 -21.24 9.19 -7.70
C GLY A 146 -22.60 9.54 -8.30
N PRO A 147 -22.79 9.34 -9.61
CA PRO A 147 -24.11 9.50 -10.22
C PRO A 147 -25.10 8.68 -9.39
N LYS A 148 -26.19 9.31 -8.93
CA LYS A 148 -27.30 8.58 -8.33
C LYS A 148 -27.77 7.59 -9.38
N GLU A 149 -27.40 6.33 -9.26
CA GLU A 149 -27.92 5.28 -10.13
C GLU A 149 -29.45 5.41 -10.09
N LYS A 150 -30.04 5.70 -11.25
CA LYS A 150 -31.49 5.55 -11.36
C LYS A 150 -31.78 4.08 -11.07
N PRO A 151 -32.79 3.76 -10.25
CA PRO A 151 -33.20 2.39 -10.05
C PRO A 151 -33.38 1.74 -11.42
N ILE A 152 -32.67 0.64 -11.67
CA ILE A 152 -32.90 -0.16 -12.87
C ILE A 152 -34.32 -0.70 -12.73
N THR A 153 -35.27 -0.10 -13.44
CA THR A 153 -36.59 -0.68 -13.60
C THR A 153 -36.45 -1.97 -14.40
N PRO A 154 -37.04 -3.11 -13.98
CA PRO A 154 -36.86 -4.42 -14.62
C PRO A 154 -37.29 -4.54 -16.10
N SER A 155 -37.61 -3.46 -16.81
CA SER A 155 -38.15 -3.49 -18.16
C SER A 155 -37.13 -3.35 -19.29
N GLU A 156 -35.84 -3.16 -19.02
CA GLU A 156 -34.80 -3.04 -20.07
C GLU A 156 -33.85 -4.23 -20.10
N SER A 157 -34.37 -5.42 -19.84
CA SER A 157 -33.68 -6.67 -20.18
C SER A 157 -34.55 -7.46 -21.16
N ARG A 158 -34.26 -7.27 -22.46
CA ARG A 158 -34.40 -8.21 -23.59
C ARG A 158 -34.74 -7.43 -24.86
N GLU A 159 -33.72 -7.16 -25.67
CA GLU A 159 -33.70 -7.49 -27.10
C GLU A 159 -32.30 -8.00 -27.45
#